data_AF-R9JK88-F1
#
_entry.id   AF-R9JK88-F1
#
_cell.length_a   1.000
_cell.length_b   1.000
_cell.length_c   1.000
_cell.angle_alpha   90.00
_cell.angle_beta   90.00
_cell.angle_gamma   90.00
#
_symmetry.space_group_name_H-M   'P 1'
#
loop_
_entity.id
_entity.type
_entity.pdbx_description
1 polymer ?
#
loop_
_entity_poly.entity_id
_entity_poly.type
_entity_poly.pdbx_seq_one_letter_code
_entity_poly.pdbx_strand_id
1 'polypeptide(L)'
;MGRQRGFKLQSTKQNEDFAHLVRVKMVEHDVTRKKLMELTGRCSGTMVNRFGKINPTPDEMSIWELRIYYKVLKLSDEDILNFIR
;
A
#
# COMPACT_ATOMS: atom_id res chain seq x y z
N MET A 1 -7.48 -25.10 -14.52
CA MET A 1 -6.59 -24.98 -13.34
C MET A 1 -7.36 -24.26 -12.24
N GLY A 2 -7.69 -24.98 -11.17
CA GLY A 2 -8.64 -24.55 -10.15
C GLY A 2 -8.11 -23.38 -9.32
N ARG A 3 -8.91 -22.31 -9.22
CA ARG A 3 -8.74 -21.26 -8.22
C ARG A 3 -8.88 -21.91 -6.84
N GLN A 4 -7.79 -22.05 -6.10
CA GLN A 4 -7.84 -22.47 -4.70
C GLN A 4 -8.68 -21.45 -3.91
N ARG A 5 -9.90 -21.86 -3.54
CA ARG A 5 -10.76 -21.19 -2.56
C ARG A 5 -10.28 -21.61 -1.16
N GLY A 6 -9.14 -21.09 -0.73
CA GLY A 6 -8.66 -21.21 0.64
C GLY A 6 -9.01 -19.96 1.45
N PHE A 7 -9.15 -20.09 2.77
CA PHE A 7 -9.17 -18.93 3.66
C PHE A 7 -7.83 -18.20 3.53
N LYS A 8 -7.84 -16.96 3.04
CA LYS A 8 -6.66 -16.10 3.13
C LYS A 8 -6.42 -15.80 4.60
N LEU A 9 -5.18 -15.93 5.06
CA LEU A 9 -4.78 -15.46 6.39
C LEU A 9 -5.17 -13.97 6.49
N GLN A 10 -5.71 -13.56 7.64
CA GLN A 10 -6.23 -12.21 7.86
C GLN A 10 -5.18 -11.14 7.49
N SER A 11 -3.91 -11.37 7.82
CA SER A 11 -2.78 -10.51 7.44
C SER A 11 -2.57 -10.40 5.92
N THR A 12 -2.77 -11.49 5.17
CA THR A 12 -2.71 -11.47 3.70
C THR A 12 -3.83 -10.63 3.10
N LYS A 13 -5.04 -10.71 3.66
CA LYS A 13 -6.18 -9.90 3.21
C LYS A 13 -5.96 -8.41 3.53
N GLN A 14 -5.52 -8.08 4.75
CA GLN A 14 -5.20 -6.71 5.15
C GLN A 14 -4.14 -6.09 4.24
N ASN A 15 -3.07 -6.84 3.91
CA ASN A 15 -2.02 -6.38 3.00
C ASN A 15 -2.55 -6.13 1.57
N GLU A 16 -3.43 -6.98 1.08
CA GLU A 16 -4.08 -6.81 -0.23
C GLU A 16 -5.00 -5.59 -0.28
N ASP A 17 -5.82 -5.42 0.77
CA ASP A 17 -6.75 -4.30 0.91
C ASP A 17 -5.97 -2.98 1.03
N PHE A 18 -4.88 -2.96 1.80
CA PHE A 18 -3.97 -1.82 1.89
C PHE A 18 -3.37 -1.46 0.54
N ALA A 19 -2.75 -2.43 -0.13
CA ALA A 19 -2.14 -2.21 -1.42
C ALA A 19 -3.16 -1.75 -2.46
N HIS A 20 -4.40 -2.24 -2.37
CA HIS A 20 -5.50 -1.80 -3.21
C HIS A 20 -5.89 -0.35 -2.95
N LEU A 21 -6.09 0.03 -1.69
CA LEU A 21 -6.42 1.40 -1.31
C LEU A 21 -5.36 2.40 -1.77
N VAL A 22 -4.08 2.09 -1.54
CA VAL A 22 -2.97 2.95 -2.00
C VAL A 22 -3.01 3.12 -3.51
N ARG A 23 -3.24 2.05 -4.28
CA ARG A 23 -3.35 2.15 -5.75
C ARG A 23 -4.54 3.00 -6.19
N VAL A 24 -5.70 2.86 -5.54
CA VAL A 24 -6.89 3.68 -5.85
C VAL A 24 -6.58 5.15 -5.58
N LYS A 25 -6.03 5.47 -4.42
CA LYS A 25 -5.69 6.85 -4.02
C LYS A 25 -4.61 7.47 -4.91
N MET A 26 -3.65 6.66 -5.38
CA MET A 26 -2.66 7.10 -6.36
C MET A 26 -3.32 7.54 -7.66
N VAL A 27 -4.33 6.80 -8.14
CA VAL A 27 -5.07 7.16 -9.36
C VAL A 27 -5.97 8.38 -9.11
N GLU A 28 -6.70 8.41 -7.99
CA GLU A 28 -7.60 9.52 -7.63
C GLU A 28 -6.88 10.88 -7.49
N HIS A 29 -5.61 10.86 -7.06
CA HIS A 29 -4.83 12.06 -6.81
C HIS A 29 -3.68 12.30 -7.79
N ASP A 30 -3.65 11.57 -8.91
CA ASP A 30 -2.61 11.65 -9.95
C ASP A 30 -1.18 11.56 -9.37
N VAL A 31 -1.00 10.63 -8.44
CA VAL A 31 0.29 10.38 -7.79
C VAL A 31 0.96 9.20 -8.47
N THR A 32 2.09 9.48 -9.12
CA THR A 32 2.91 8.43 -9.73
C THR A 32 3.71 7.67 -8.68
N ARG A 33 4.04 6.40 -8.97
CA ARG A 33 4.96 5.62 -8.14
C ARG A 33 6.33 6.29 -8.03
N LYS A 34 6.79 6.95 -9.11
CA LYS A 34 8.03 7.72 -9.13
C LYS A 34 8.03 8.83 -8.09
N LYS A 35 6.95 9.61 -8.00
CA LYS A 35 6.78 10.67 -6.98
C LYS A 35 6.86 10.12 -5.56
N LEU A 36 6.22 8.98 -5.30
CA LEU A 36 6.33 8.33 -3.99
C LEU A 36 7.76 7.87 -3.69
N MET A 37 8.48 7.33 -4.69
CA MET A 37 9.88 6.91 -4.53
C MET A 37 10.79 8.10 -4.21
N GLU A 38 10.64 9.20 -4.94
CA GLU A 38 11.40 10.44 -4.71
C GLU A 38 11.16 10.99 -3.31
N LEU A 39 9.92 10.97 -2.84
CA LEU A 39 9.57 11.49 -1.52
C LEU A 39 9.99 10.58 -0.38
N THR A 40 9.90 9.26 -0.55
CA THR A 40 10.21 8.27 0.51
C THR A 40 11.64 7.75 0.47
N GLY A 41 12.40 8.05 -0.59
CA GLY A 41 13.72 7.47 -0.83
C GLY A 41 13.72 5.97 -1.10
N ARG A 42 12.56 5.35 -1.34
CA ARG A 42 12.44 3.91 -1.59
C ARG A 42 12.64 3.56 -3.06
N CYS A 43 13.17 2.37 -3.29
CA CYS A 43 13.41 1.87 -4.63
C CYS A 43 12.12 1.29 -5.25
N SER A 44 12.18 1.09 -6.57
CA SER A 44 11.04 0.54 -7.33
C SER A 44 10.64 -0.86 -6.85
N GLY A 45 11.62 -1.70 -6.49
CA GLY A 45 11.37 -3.03 -5.94
C GLY A 45 10.53 -3.00 -4.67
N THR A 46 10.88 -2.14 -3.72
CA THR A 46 10.10 -1.93 -2.49
C THR A 46 8.66 -1.49 -2.80
N MET A 47 8.48 -0.54 -3.73
CA MET A 47 7.14 -0.08 -4.10
C MET A 47 6.31 -1.16 -4.82
N VAL A 48 6.94 -2.00 -5.63
CA VAL A 48 6.29 -3.13 -6.30
C VAL A 48 5.89 -4.20 -5.29
N ASN A 49 6.74 -4.50 -4.30
CA ASN A 49 6.41 -5.46 -3.25
C ASN A 49 5.27 -4.94 -2.36
N ARG A 50 5.33 -3.68 -1.92
CA ARG A 50 4.30 -3.06 -1.08
C ARG A 50 2.95 -2.92 -1.78
N PHE A 51 2.95 -2.45 -3.02
CA PHE A 51 1.74 -2.01 -3.72
C PHE A 51 1.44 -2.82 -4.99
N GLY A 52 2.07 -3.99 -5.13
CA GLY A 52 1.90 -4.91 -6.25
C GLY A 52 0.49 -5.48 -6.35
N LYS A 53 0.06 -5.78 -7.58
CA LYS A 53 -1.28 -6.36 -7.84
C LYS A 53 -1.41 -7.81 -7.38
N ILE A 54 -0.29 -8.52 -7.22
CA ILE A 54 -0.24 -9.95 -6.90
C ILE A 54 0.54 -10.08 -5.59
N ASN A 55 -0.09 -10.67 -4.57
CA ASN A 55 0.50 -10.97 -3.26
C ASN A 55 1.40 -9.84 -2.71
N PRO A 56 0.84 -8.64 -2.47
CA PRO A 56 1.61 -7.55 -1.89
C PRO A 56 2.15 -7.97 -0.53
N THR A 57 3.42 -7.64 -0.31
CA THR A 57 4.17 -7.90 0.92
C THR A 57 4.65 -6.56 1.47
N PRO A 58 3.75 -5.75 2.03
CA PRO A 58 4.16 -4.51 2.67
C PRO A 58 5.08 -4.83 3.85
N ASP A 59 6.31 -4.32 3.77
CA ASP A 59 7.26 -4.28 4.87
C ASP A 59 6.94 -3.13 5.82
N GLU A 60 7.60 -3.14 6.99
CA GLU A 60 7.46 -2.08 7.98
C GLU A 60 7.75 -0.69 7.38
N MET A 61 6.85 0.24 7.65
CA MET A 61 6.98 1.63 7.24
C MET A 61 7.35 2.49 8.44
N SER A 62 8.31 3.40 8.24
CA SER A 62 8.58 4.43 9.22
C SER A 62 7.38 5.39 9.34
N ILE A 63 7.23 6.02 10.50
CA ILE A 63 6.22 7.08 10.72
C ILE A 63 6.35 8.20 9.68
N TRP A 64 7.59 8.48 9.23
CA TRP A 64 7.84 9.47 8.20
C TRP A 64 7.29 9.06 6.82
N GLU A 65 7.47 7.79 6.41
CA GLU A 65 6.88 7.26 5.18
C GLU A 65 5.34 7.30 5.24
N LEU A 66 4.75 6.89 6.37
CA LEU A 66 3.31 6.96 6.60
C LEU A 66 2.79 8.40 6.46
N ARG A 67 3.49 9.40 7.00
CA ARG A 67 3.14 10.82 6.85
C ARG A 67 3.19 11.28 5.39
N ILE A 68 4.14 10.79 4.60
CA ILE A 68 4.21 11.08 3.16
C ILE A 68 3.00 10.48 2.45
N TYR A 69 2.72 9.20 2.67
CA TYR A 69 1.57 8.55 2.05
C TYR A 69 0.27 9.25 2.43
N TYR A 70 0.08 9.56 3.71
CA TYR A 70 -1.07 10.33 4.20
C TYR A 70 -1.26 11.66 3.45
N LYS A 71 -0.21 12.48 3.39
CA LYS A 71 -0.30 13.82 2.77
C LYS A 71 -0.46 13.75 1.26
N VAL A 72 0.28 12.87 0.60
CA VAL A 72 0.34 12.80 -0.86
C VAL A 72 -0.88 12.09 -1.42
N LEU A 73 -1.34 11.04 -0.76
CA LEU A 73 -2.49 10.23 -1.16
C LEU A 73 -3.80 10.66 -0.48
N LYS A 74 -3.77 11.75 0.32
CA LYS A 74 -4.92 12.29 1.06
C LYS A 74 -5.74 11.20 1.76
N LEU A 75 -5.04 10.30 2.45
CA LEU A 75 -5.65 9.20 3.19
C LEU A 75 -6.45 9.79 4.37
N SER A 76 -7.58 9.18 4.69
CA SER A 76 -8.33 9.55 5.90
C SER A 76 -7.68 8.97 7.15
N ASP A 77 -8.06 9.48 8.32
CA ASP A 77 -7.61 8.92 9.59
C ASP A 77 -8.09 7.47 9.77
N GLU A 78 -9.28 7.14 9.24
CA GLU A 78 -9.81 5.78 9.24
C GLU A 78 -8.96 4.84 8.36
N ASP A 79 -8.52 5.31 7.19
CA ASP A 79 -7.60 4.55 6.33
C ASP A 79 -6.29 4.23 7.08
N ILE A 80 -5.75 5.20 7.83
CA ILE A 80 -4.55 4.99 8.65
C ILE A 80 -4.79 3.99 9.77
N LEU A 81 -5.91 4.11 10.49
CA LEU A 81 -6.23 3.19 11.58
C LEU A 81 -6.39 1.75 11.08
N ASN A 82 -6.90 1.58 9.85
CA ASN A 82 -6.95 0.29 9.18
C ASN A 82 -5.58 -0.24 8.74
N PHE A 83 -4.53 0.60 8.69
CA PHE A 83 -3.15 0.15 8.45
C PHE A 83 -2.42 -0.31 9.71
N ILE A 84 -2.76 0.26 10.87
CA ILE A 84 -2.04 0.02 12.13
C ILE A 84 -2.68 -1.13 12.95
N ARG A 85 -3.96 -1.43 12.73
CA ARG A 85 -4.71 -2.49 13.42
C ARG A 85 -4.50 -3.88 12.82
#